data_AF-A0A814YJH0-F1
#
_entry.id   AF-A0A814YJH0-F1
#
_cell.length_a   1.000
_cell.length_b   1.000
_cell.length_c   1.000
_cell.angle_alpha   90.00
_cell.angle_beta   90.00
_cell.angle_gamma   90.00
#
_symmetry.space_group_name_H-M   'P 1'
#
loop_
_entity.id
_entity.type
_entity.pdbx_description
1 polymer ?
#
loop_
_entity_poly.entity_id
_entity_poly.type
_entity_poly.pdbx_seq_one_letter_code
_entity_poly.pdbx_strand_id
1 'polypeptide(L)'
;MDEDDFDPETILSDFEAATIKSINSLFPNIVHKGCLFHFGQCIWRQIQSHGLQKKYQEDKSFHLGIKKLIALAFVPVLDVIKAFDLIADDFDDDADDFLGYFEKTWIGEPKKRGKSIYQ
;
A
#
# COMPACT_ATOMS: atom_id res chain seq x y z
N MET A 1 24.73 -30.60 -17.24
CA MET A 1 24.08 -29.98 -16.07
C MET A 1 22.95 -29.22 -16.70
N ASP A 2 21.79 -29.86 -16.76
CA ASP A 2 20.59 -29.17 -17.21
C ASP A 2 20.36 -28.05 -16.20
N GLU A 3 20.52 -26.80 -16.63
CA GLU A 3 20.05 -25.66 -15.86
C GLU A 3 18.57 -25.93 -15.60
N ASP A 4 18.19 -26.11 -14.33
CA ASP A 4 16.78 -26.08 -13.95
C ASP A 4 16.18 -24.81 -14.56
N ASP A 5 15.27 -24.99 -15.51
CA ASP A 5 14.56 -23.92 -16.19
C ASP A 5 13.62 -23.27 -15.17
N PHE A 6 14.18 -22.34 -14.40
CA PHE A 6 13.46 -21.61 -13.37
C PHE A 6 12.68 -20.47 -14.02
N ASP A 7 11.42 -20.74 -14.39
CA ASP A 7 10.51 -19.77 -15.01
C ASP A 7 9.25 -19.55 -14.13
N PRO A 8 9.33 -18.72 -13.08
CA PRO A 8 8.18 -18.44 -12.22
C PRO A 8 7.15 -17.55 -12.91
N GLU A 9 5.87 -17.94 -12.87
CA GLU A 9 4.77 -17.13 -13.41
C GLU A 9 4.44 -15.89 -12.56
N THR A 10 4.69 -15.97 -11.25
CA THR A 10 4.31 -14.91 -10.30
C THR A 10 5.35 -14.80 -9.20
N ILE A 11 5.62 -13.56 -8.80
CA ILE A 11 6.38 -13.25 -7.58
C ILE A 11 5.52 -12.45 -6.61
N LEU A 12 5.69 -12.75 -5.32
CA LEU A 12 5.15 -11.94 -4.23
C LEU A 12 6.34 -11.30 -3.52
N SER A 13 6.47 -9.98 -3.61
CA SER A 13 7.54 -9.26 -2.92
C SER A 13 7.02 -7.99 -2.27
N ASP A 14 7.90 -7.24 -1.62
CA ASP A 14 7.58 -5.90 -1.15
C ASP A 14 7.42 -4.91 -2.33
N PHE A 15 7.18 -3.64 -2.02
CA PHE A 15 6.93 -2.60 -3.02
C PHE A 15 8.21 -1.83 -3.38
N GLU A 16 9.40 -2.38 -3.10
CA GLU A 16 10.65 -1.68 -3.38
C GLU A 16 10.95 -1.65 -4.89
N ALA A 17 11.10 -0.43 -5.44
CA ALA A 17 11.34 -0.23 -6.85
C ALA A 17 12.62 -0.92 -7.36
N ALA A 18 13.65 -1.05 -6.51
CA ALA A 18 14.89 -1.75 -6.87
C ALA A 18 14.66 -3.25 -7.04
N THR A 19 13.91 -3.86 -6.12
CA THR A 19 13.51 -5.28 -6.16
C THR A 19 12.67 -5.57 -7.40
N ILE A 20 11.62 -4.78 -7.64
CA ILE A 20 10.75 -4.92 -8.82
C ILE A 20 11.56 -4.83 -10.12
N LYS A 21 12.45 -3.83 -10.24
CA LYS A 21 13.30 -3.66 -11.43
C LYS A 21 14.23 -4.83 -11.66
N SER A 22 14.84 -5.34 -10.58
CA SER A 22 15.79 -6.45 -10.67
C SER A 22 15.09 -7.73 -11.11
N ILE A 23 13.91 -8.00 -10.55
CA ILE A 23 13.08 -9.15 -10.93
C ILE A 23 12.63 -9.04 -12.39
N ASN A 24 12.10 -7.89 -12.82
CA ASN A 24 11.66 -7.69 -14.20
C ASN A 24 12.81 -7.79 -15.22
N SER A 25 14.04 -7.52 -14.81
CA SER A 25 15.23 -7.70 -15.66
C SER A 25 15.60 -9.17 -15.86
N LEU A 26 15.30 -10.03 -14.89
CA LEU A 26 15.61 -11.46 -14.94
C LEU A 26 14.44 -12.27 -15.52
N PHE A 27 13.21 -11.86 -15.23
CA PHE A 27 11.97 -12.52 -15.64
C PHE A 27 11.01 -11.49 -16.25
N PRO A 28 11.15 -11.14 -17.55
CA PRO A 28 10.38 -10.05 -18.17
C PRO A 28 8.87 -10.27 -18.20
N ASN A 29 8.42 -11.53 -18.14
CA ASN A 29 7.01 -11.92 -18.22
C ASN A 29 6.38 -12.20 -16.85
N ILE A 30 7.12 -12.02 -15.75
CA ILE A 30 6.64 -12.37 -14.41
C ILE A 30 5.52 -11.42 -13.97
N VAL A 31 4.49 -11.97 -13.34
CA VAL A 31 3.45 -11.17 -12.70
C VAL A 31 3.91 -10.77 -11.31
N HIS A 32 4.11 -9.46 -11.08
CA HIS A 32 4.46 -8.95 -9.77
C HIS A 32 3.21 -8.74 -8.91
N LYS A 33 3.17 -9.32 -7.72
CA LYS A 33 2.12 -9.10 -6.73
C LYS A 33 2.71 -8.48 -5.47
N GLY A 34 2.00 -7.50 -4.91
CA GLY A 34 2.36 -6.89 -3.63
C GLY A 34 2.00 -7.79 -2.46
N CYS A 35 2.91 -7.91 -1.49
CA CYS A 35 2.67 -8.68 -0.28
C CYS A 35 1.85 -7.90 0.75
N LEU A 36 0.59 -8.30 1.01
CA LEU A 36 -0.28 -7.66 2.00
C LEU A 36 0.31 -7.69 3.42
N PHE A 37 1.03 -8.75 3.78
CA PHE A 37 1.70 -8.84 5.08
C PHE A 37 2.75 -7.74 5.23
N HIS A 38 3.63 -7.57 4.23
CA HIS A 38 4.62 -6.50 4.23
C HIS A 38 3.98 -5.11 4.19
N PHE A 39 2.89 -4.94 3.42
CA PHE A 39 2.13 -3.70 3.42
C PHE A 39 1.63 -3.35 4.83
N GLY A 40 1.00 -4.30 5.53
CA GLY A 40 0.55 -4.13 6.91
C GLY A 40 1.69 -3.78 7.87
N GLN A 41 2.88 -4.39 7.70
CA GLN A 41 4.06 -4.02 8.48
C GLN A 41 4.52 -2.58 8.24
N CYS A 42 4.49 -2.11 6.99
CA CYS A 42 4.80 -0.71 6.67
C CYS A 42 3.81 0.26 7.33
N ILE A 43 2.52 -0.05 7.29
CA ILE A 43 1.49 0.76 7.96
C ILE A 43 1.70 0.75 9.48
N TRP A 44 2.00 -0.40 10.07
CA TRP A 44 2.27 -0.50 11.50
C TRP A 44 3.46 0.36 11.96
N ARG A 45 4.57 0.34 11.22
CA ARG A 45 5.73 1.20 11.52
C ARG A 45 5.36 2.69 11.48
N GLN A 46 4.45 3.07 10.59
CA GLN A 46 4.02 4.45 10.46
C GLN A 46 3.03 4.87 11.54
N ILE A 47 2.16 3.96 11.99
CA ILE A 47 1.35 4.18 13.19
C ILE A 47 2.26 4.44 14.41
N GLN A 48 3.35 3.67 14.54
CA GLN A 48 4.33 3.87 15.63
C GLN A 48 5.10 5.20 15.50
N SER A 49 5.57 5.56 14.31
CA SER A 49 6.34 6.80 14.09
C SER A 49 5.51 8.06 14.37
N HIS A 50 4.19 7.99 14.18
CA HIS A 50 3.25 9.09 14.48
C HIS A 50 2.71 9.03 15.92
N GLY A 51 3.18 8.11 16.76
CA GLY A 51 2.72 8.00 18.16
C GLY A 51 1.31 7.42 18.34
N LEU A 52 0.71 6.88 17.28
CA LEU A 52 -0.67 6.38 17.26
C LEU A 52 -0.80 4.93 17.78
N GLN A 53 0.29 4.33 18.26
CA GLN A 53 0.32 2.93 18.73
C GLN A 53 -0.73 2.64 19.82
N LYS A 54 -0.82 3.53 20.83
CA LYS A 54 -1.77 3.36 21.93
C LYS A 54 -3.21 3.46 21.43
N LYS A 55 -3.50 4.46 20.59
CA LYS A 55 -4.82 4.66 19.96
C LYS A 55 -5.23 3.42 19.15
N TYR A 56 -4.32 2.86 18.35
CA TYR A 56 -4.56 1.61 17.63
C TYR A 56 -4.96 0.44 18.52
N GLN A 57 -4.40 0.33 19.72
CA GLN A 57 -4.67 -0.79 20.63
C GLN A 57 -5.97 -0.61 21.42
N GLU A 58 -6.31 0.62 21.78
CA GLU A 58 -7.39 0.92 22.72
C GLU A 58 -8.68 1.40 22.02
N ASP A 59 -8.56 2.04 20.86
CA ASP A 59 -9.68 2.58 20.09
C ASP A 59 -10.07 1.62 18.95
N LYS A 60 -11.26 1.03 19.09
CA LYS A 60 -11.82 0.10 18.09
C LYS A 60 -12.15 0.77 16.76
N SER A 61 -12.57 2.04 16.78
CA SER A 61 -12.92 2.78 15.57
C SER A 61 -11.66 3.10 14.77
N PHE A 62 -10.62 3.60 15.43
CA PHE A 62 -9.32 3.83 14.79
C PHE A 62 -8.72 2.52 14.25
N HIS A 63 -8.73 1.44 15.04
CA HIS A 63 -8.27 0.12 14.58
C HIS A 63 -9.02 -0.37 13.34
N LEU A 64 -10.34 -0.18 13.31
CA LEU A 64 -11.15 -0.53 12.16
C LEU A 64 -10.83 0.37 10.96
N GLY A 65 -10.61 1.67 11.17
CA GLY A 65 -10.15 2.62 10.15
C GLY A 65 -8.86 2.15 9.48
N ILE A 66 -7.84 1.77 10.28
CA ILE A 66 -6.59 1.21 9.74
C ILE A 66 -6.84 -0.07 8.92
N LYS A 67 -7.73 -0.95 9.37
CA LYS A 67 -8.09 -2.15 8.59
C LYS A 67 -8.76 -1.79 7.27
N LYS A 68 -9.64 -0.78 7.25
CA LYS A 68 -10.26 -0.26 6.03
C LYS A 68 -9.20 0.31 5.07
N LEU A 69 -8.23 1.07 5.59
CA LEU A 69 -7.10 1.59 4.79
C LEU A 69 -6.27 0.44 4.17
N ILE A 70 -5.96 -0.62 4.91
CA ILE A 70 -5.27 -1.79 4.36
C ILE A 70 -6.13 -2.49 3.29
N ALA A 71 -7.44 -2.52 3.46
CA ALA A 71 -8.37 -3.13 2.50
C ALA A 71 -8.48 -2.37 1.17
N LEU A 72 -7.98 -1.13 1.09
CA LEU A 72 -7.89 -0.38 -0.18
C LEU A 72 -7.07 -1.12 -1.24
N ALA A 73 -6.16 -2.02 -0.85
CA ALA A 73 -5.44 -2.90 -1.76
C ALA A 73 -6.35 -3.81 -2.63
N PHE A 74 -7.62 -3.97 -2.25
CA PHE A 74 -8.62 -4.76 -2.97
C PHE A 74 -9.66 -3.91 -3.69
N VAL A 75 -9.59 -2.58 -3.57
CA VAL A 75 -10.50 -1.66 -4.26
C VAL A 75 -10.00 -1.45 -5.69
N PRO A 76 -10.90 -1.44 -6.71
CA PRO A 76 -10.53 -1.09 -8.06
C PRO A 76 -9.83 0.27 -8.11
N VAL A 77 -8.78 0.37 -8.92
CA VAL A 77 -7.92 1.57 -8.96
C VAL A 77 -8.70 2.85 -9.31
N LEU A 78 -9.79 2.73 -10.08
CA LEU A 78 -10.66 3.86 -10.42
C LEU A 78 -11.46 4.40 -9.23
N ASP A 79 -11.70 3.57 -8.22
CA ASP A 79 -12.51 3.88 -7.05
C ASP A 79 -11.66 4.15 -5.79
N VAL A 80 -10.35 3.84 -5.83
CA VAL A 80 -9.49 3.85 -4.65
C VAL A 80 -9.36 5.22 -3.98
N ILE A 81 -9.33 6.31 -4.77
CA ILE A 81 -9.26 7.68 -4.24
C ILE A 81 -10.55 8.00 -3.49
N LYS A 82 -11.70 7.74 -4.10
CA LYS A 82 -13.00 7.96 -3.47
C LYS A 82 -13.18 7.12 -2.21
N ALA A 83 -12.73 5.86 -2.25
CA ALA A 83 -12.78 4.97 -1.09
C ALA A 83 -11.86 5.46 0.04
N PHE A 84 -10.68 5.99 -0.30
CA PHE A 84 -9.78 6.61 0.67
C PHE A 84 -10.42 7.82 1.33
N ASP A 85 -10.97 8.77 0.55
CA ASP A 85 -11.62 9.98 1.08
C ASP A 85 -12.72 9.62 2.10
N LEU A 86 -13.60 8.66 1.75
CA LEU A 86 -14.67 8.19 2.63
C LEU A 86 -14.15 7.54 3.93
N ILE A 87 -12.98 6.90 3.88
CA ILE A 87 -12.36 6.30 5.06
C ILE A 87 -11.67 7.36 5.90
N ALA A 88 -10.99 8.33 5.27
CA ALA A 88 -10.27 9.41 5.92
C ALA A 88 -11.22 10.32 6.72
N ASP A 89 -12.41 10.59 6.20
CA ASP A 89 -13.46 11.38 6.88
C ASP A 89 -13.92 10.76 8.22
N ASP A 90 -13.69 9.46 8.46
CA ASP A 90 -14.03 8.76 9.71
C ASP A 90 -12.94 8.91 10.80
N PHE A 91 -11.78 9.49 10.49
CA PHE A 91 -10.69 9.65 11.46
C PHE A 91 -10.79 11.00 12.20
N ASP A 92 -10.27 11.04 13.43
CA ASP A 92 -10.08 12.29 14.16
C ASP A 92 -8.85 13.04 13.64
N ASP A 93 -8.84 14.37 13.81
CA ASP A 93 -7.77 15.29 13.38
C ASP A 93 -6.36 14.90 13.90
N ASP A 94 -6.27 14.11 14.98
CA ASP A 94 -4.98 13.64 15.51
C ASP A 94 -4.27 12.62 14.60
N ALA A 95 -4.95 12.13 13.55
CA ALA A 95 -4.42 11.21 12.55
C ALA A 95 -4.05 11.89 11.23
N ASP A 96 -4.23 13.21 11.09
CA ASP A 96 -4.03 13.94 9.82
C ASP A 96 -2.65 13.72 9.21
N ASP A 97 -1.58 13.79 10.02
CA ASP A 97 -0.21 13.58 9.55
C ASP A 97 -0.02 12.15 8.99
N PHE A 98 -0.61 11.16 9.66
CA PHE A 98 -0.56 9.76 9.23
C PHE A 98 -1.37 9.56 7.94
N LEU A 99 -2.55 10.17 7.82
CA LEU A 99 -3.38 10.10 6.61
C LEU A 99 -2.70 10.79 5.44
N GLY A 100 -2.08 11.95 5.65
CA GLY A 100 -1.29 12.65 4.63
C GLY A 100 -0.09 11.83 4.15
N TYR A 101 0.59 11.12 5.07
CA TYR A 101 1.59 10.13 4.68
C TYR A 101 0.98 9.00 3.84
N PHE A 102 -0.15 8.44 4.26
CA PHE A 102 -0.79 7.30 3.60
C PHE A 102 -1.20 7.66 2.18
N GLU A 103 -1.90 8.78 2.01
CA GLU A 103 -2.35 9.30 0.72
C GLU A 103 -1.17 9.47 -0.24
N LYS A 104 -0.13 10.19 0.21
CA LYS A 104 1.06 10.47 -0.60
C LYS A 104 1.80 9.21 -1.03
N THR A 105 1.85 8.20 -0.16
CA THR A 105 2.68 7.00 -0.37
C THR A 105 1.95 5.90 -1.14
N TRP A 106 0.65 5.69 -0.86
CA TRP A 106 -0.08 4.50 -1.31
C TRP A 106 -1.25 4.80 -2.26
N ILE A 107 -1.82 6.00 -2.20
CA ILE A 107 -2.91 6.43 -3.10
C ILE A 107 -2.34 7.19 -4.30
N GLY A 108 -1.39 8.07 -4.02
CA GLY A 108 -0.80 9.01 -4.98
C GLY A 108 -1.52 10.36 -4.96
N GLU A 109 -0.78 11.44 -5.24
CA GLU A 109 -1.37 12.77 -5.35
C GLU A 109 -2.30 12.85 -6.59
N PRO A 110 -3.48 13.48 -6.50
CA PRO A 110 -4.23 13.87 -7.69
C PRO A 110 -3.36 14.82 -8.51
N LYS A 111 -2.75 14.33 -9.60
CA LYS A 111 -2.00 15.18 -10.51
C LYS A 111 -2.93 16.28 -11.03
N LYS A 112 -2.62 17.54 -10.72
CA LYS A 112 -3.18 18.70 -11.43
C LYS A 112 -2.87 18.54 -12.93
N ARG A 113 -3.87 18.05 -13.69
CA ARG A 113 -3.89 17.79 -15.14
C ARG A 113 -2.92 16.72 -15.67
N GLY A 114 -3.51 15.58 -16.05
CA GLY A 114 -3.27 14.95 -17.35
C GLY A 114 -2.00 14.13 -17.52
N LYS A 115 -1.94 12.96 -16.86
CA LYS A 115 -1.41 11.68 -17.40
C LYS A 115 -1.35 10.66 -16.26
N SER A 116 -2.25 9.69 -16.31
CA SER A 116 -2.21 8.51 -15.45
C SER A 116 -1.05 7.62 -15.87
N ILE A 117 -0.22 7.24 -14.90
CA ILE A 117 0.60 6.04 -15.01
C ILE A 117 0.04 5.07 -13.97
N TYR A 118 -0.95 4.29 -14.39
CA TYR A 118 -1.18 3.01 -13.76
C TYR A 118 -0.02 2.13 -14.22
N GLN A 119 0.84 1.74 -13.27
CA GLN A 119 1.70 0.59 -13.45
C GLN A 119 0.83 -0.67 -13.42
#